data_AF-R0EYN3-F1
#
_entry.id   AF-R0EYN3-F1
#
_cell.length_a   1.000
_cell.length_b   1.000
_cell.length_c   1.000
_cell.angle_alpha   90.00
_cell.angle_beta   90.00
_cell.angle_gamma   90.00
#
_symmetry.space_group_name_H-M   'P 1'
#
loop_
_entity.id
_entity.type
_entity.pdbx_description
1 polymer ?
#
loop_
_entity_poly.entity_id
_entity_poly.type
_entity_poly.pdbx_seq_one_letter_code
_entity_poly.pdbx_strand_id
1 'polypeptide(L)'
;MSKKVCSTTKSRISELPEDLILTILSFLPTKHAVLTSLLSKKWKYLWTKVPRLEYNVYHHKDITSFKRFMDKSMLSHKSHVLESIYVKLDWTRNIGPWIRTVFRHHHRHLREIEIVSVAYLFQLVLPHELFTCKTLVYHHTY
;
A
#
# COMPACT_ATOMS: atom_id res chain seq x y z
N MET A 1 36.59 22.61 -25.14
CA MET A 1 35.90 22.78 -23.83
C MET A 1 34.43 23.09 -24.09
N SER A 2 33.55 22.09 -24.03
CA SER A 2 32.10 22.32 -24.22
C SER A 2 31.40 22.26 -22.87
N LYS A 3 30.93 23.41 -22.40
CA LYS A 3 30.07 23.51 -21.23
C LYS A 3 28.74 22.82 -21.55
N LYS A 4 28.49 21.69 -20.91
CA LYS A 4 27.16 21.04 -20.90
C LYS A 4 26.25 21.95 -20.07
N VAL A 5 25.39 22.71 -20.73
CA VAL A 5 24.29 23.44 -20.10
C VAL A 5 23.37 22.39 -19.47
N CYS A 6 23.43 22.23 -18.16
CA CYS A 6 22.43 21.50 -17.41
C CYS A 6 21.23 22.45 -17.26
N SER A 7 20.34 22.50 -18.25
CA SER A 7 19.01 23.05 -18.00
C SER A 7 18.30 22.03 -17.12
N THR A 8 18.38 22.21 -15.81
CA THR A 8 17.47 21.56 -14.87
C THR A 8 16.08 22.14 -15.13
N THR A 9 15.41 21.62 -16.15
CA THR A 9 13.97 21.77 -16.28
C THR A 9 13.37 21.12 -15.04
N LYS A 10 13.03 21.93 -14.05
CA LYS A 10 12.17 21.50 -12.95
C LYS A 10 10.96 20.84 -13.60
N SER A 11 10.83 19.53 -13.44
CA SER A 11 9.70 18.80 -14.02
C SER A 11 8.43 19.40 -13.44
N ARG A 12 7.48 19.81 -14.29
CA ARG A 12 6.19 20.40 -13.87
C ARG A 12 5.44 19.51 -12.86
N ILE A 13 5.68 18.20 -12.91
CA ILE A 13 5.15 17.20 -11.97
C ILE A 13 5.69 17.41 -10.54
N SER A 14 6.89 17.94 -10.39
CA SER A 14 7.48 18.26 -9.07
C SER A 14 6.92 19.54 -8.44
N GLU A 15 6.20 20.37 -9.20
CA GLU A 15 5.62 21.63 -8.73
C GLU A 15 4.17 21.47 -8.26
N LEU A 16 3.56 20.31 -8.48
CA LEU A 16 2.19 20.03 -8.02
C LEU A 16 2.08 20.18 -6.49
N PRO A 17 1.00 20.80 -5.97
CA PRO A 17 0.67 20.80 -4.55
C PRO A 17 0.68 19.40 -3.92
N GLU A 18 1.00 19.30 -2.63
CA GLU A 18 1.05 18.01 -1.93
C GLU A 18 -0.28 17.26 -2.00
N ASP A 19 -1.38 17.98 -1.80
CA ASP A 19 -2.72 17.41 -1.79
C ASP A 19 -3.08 16.78 -3.13
N LEU A 20 -2.76 17.46 -4.25
CA LEU A 20 -2.99 16.90 -5.59
C LEU A 20 -2.16 15.65 -5.85
N ILE A 21 -0.90 15.63 -5.38
CA ILE A 21 -0.07 14.42 -5.50
C ILE A 21 -0.68 13.28 -4.68
N LEU A 22 -1.11 13.53 -3.44
CA LEU A 22 -1.78 12.53 -2.61
C LEU A 22 -3.05 12.00 -3.27
N THR A 23 -3.86 12.88 -3.86
CA THR A 23 -5.05 12.50 -4.62
C THR A 23 -4.67 11.60 -5.79
N ILE A 24 -3.69 11.96 -6.62
CA ILE A 24 -3.23 11.12 -7.74
C ILE A 24 -2.75 9.75 -7.23
N LEU A 25 -1.91 9.74 -6.18
CA LEU A 25 -1.36 8.50 -5.62
C LEU A 25 -2.43 7.60 -5.01
N SER A 26 -3.52 8.16 -4.48
CA SER A 26 -4.65 7.40 -3.91
C SER A 26 -5.43 6.61 -4.96
N PHE A 27 -5.30 6.94 -6.24
CA PHE A 27 -5.90 6.19 -7.35
C PHE A 27 -4.98 5.09 -7.92
N LEU A 28 -3.74 5.00 -7.44
CA LEU A 28 -2.77 4.03 -7.94
C LEU A 28 -2.71 2.81 -7.01
N PRO A 29 -2.55 1.59 -7.57
CA PRO A 29 -2.16 0.45 -6.76
C PRO A 29 -0.84 0.73 -6.04
N THR A 30 -0.67 0.22 -4.82
CA THR A 30 0.47 0.57 -3.92
C THR A 30 1.82 0.43 -4.61
N LYS A 31 2.00 -0.63 -5.42
CA LYS A 31 3.23 -0.84 -6.19
C LYS A 31 3.55 0.33 -7.11
N HIS A 32 2.56 0.84 -7.83
CA HIS A 32 2.73 1.98 -8.72
C HIS A 32 2.94 3.28 -7.94
N ALA A 33 2.19 3.49 -6.86
CA ALA A 33 2.40 4.63 -5.97
C ALA A 33 3.85 4.66 -5.43
N VAL A 34 4.38 3.52 -4.97
CA VAL A 34 5.78 3.42 -4.51
C VAL A 34 6.76 3.69 -5.66
N LEU A 35 6.51 3.22 -6.88
CA LEU A 35 7.40 3.48 -8.02
C LEU A 35 7.49 4.97 -8.38
N THR A 36 6.44 5.75 -8.14
CA THR A 36 6.51 7.22 -8.33
C THR A 36 7.48 7.90 -7.38
N SER A 37 7.94 7.23 -6.31
CA SER A 37 8.98 7.75 -5.42
C SER A 37 10.29 8.11 -6.14
N LEU A 38 10.50 7.56 -7.33
CA LEU A 38 11.65 7.85 -8.20
C LEU A 38 11.54 9.22 -8.89
N LEU A 39 10.35 9.83 -8.95
CA LEU A 39 10.13 11.09 -9.66
C LEU A 39 10.76 12.29 -8.95
N SER A 40 10.63 12.35 -7.61
CA SER A 40 11.33 13.35 -6.79
C SER A 40 11.28 13.00 -5.31
N LYS A 41 12.06 13.72 -4.50
CA LYS A 41 12.02 13.60 -3.03
C LYS A 41 10.60 13.78 -2.48
N LYS A 42 9.79 14.68 -3.06
CA LYS A 42 8.42 14.94 -2.63
C LYS A 42 7.53 13.71 -2.79
N TRP A 43 7.54 13.11 -3.98
CA TRP A 43 6.77 11.89 -4.28
C TRP A 43 7.21 10.70 -3.42
N LYS A 44 8.51 10.60 -3.10
CA LYS A 44 9.05 9.57 -2.20
C LYS A 44 8.45 9.59 -0.80
N TYR A 45 8.10 10.75 -0.26
CA TYR A 45 7.49 10.83 1.06
C TYR A 45 5.96 10.78 1.00
N LEU A 46 5.34 11.35 -0.03
CA LEU A 46 3.88 11.44 -0.12
C LEU A 46 3.19 10.09 -0.32
N TRP A 47 3.80 9.14 -1.04
CA TRP A 47 3.18 7.81 -1.18
C TRP A 47 2.95 7.13 0.19
N THR A 48 3.77 7.42 1.21
CA THR A 48 3.60 6.85 2.56
C THR A 48 2.39 7.38 3.31
N LYS A 49 1.75 8.44 2.80
CA LYS A 49 0.61 9.12 3.43
C LYS A 49 -0.71 8.83 2.72
N VAL A 50 -0.74 7.95 1.71
CA VAL A 50 -1.97 7.65 0.99
C VAL A 50 -3.02 7.02 1.93
N PRO A 51 -4.32 7.29 1.72
CA PRO A 51 -5.36 6.70 2.55
C PRO A 51 -5.68 5.24 2.19
N ARG A 52 -5.12 4.71 1.09
CA ARG A 52 -5.49 3.40 0.56
C ARG A 52 -4.27 2.59 0.18
N LEU A 53 -4.26 1.33 0.59
CA LEU A 53 -3.23 0.37 0.20
C LEU A 53 -3.86 -0.80 -0.55
N GLU A 54 -3.44 -1.00 -1.80
CA GLU A 54 -3.86 -2.11 -2.64
C GLU A 54 -2.69 -3.05 -2.93
N TYR A 55 -2.87 -4.34 -2.66
CA TYR A 55 -1.90 -5.40 -2.91
C TYR A 55 -2.54 -6.55 -3.66
N ASN A 56 -1.97 -6.90 -4.82
CA ASN A 56 -2.43 -8.04 -5.62
C ASN A 56 -1.31 -9.07 -5.75
N VAL A 57 -1.38 -10.17 -4.99
CA VAL A 57 -0.37 -11.24 -4.98
C VAL A 57 -0.48 -12.14 -6.22
N TYR A 58 -1.68 -12.25 -6.81
CA TYR A 58 -2.05 -13.25 -7.81
C TYR A 58 -1.22 -13.21 -9.11
N HIS A 59 -0.72 -12.02 -9.50
CA HIS A 59 0.01 -11.86 -10.78
C HIS A 59 1.54 -11.86 -10.64
N HIS A 60 2.09 -12.23 -9.48
CA HIS A 60 3.54 -12.16 -9.25
C HIS A 60 4.25 -13.51 -9.42
N LYS A 61 5.08 -13.58 -10.47
CA LYS A 61 5.98 -14.71 -10.72
C LYS A 61 6.98 -14.97 -9.57
N ASP A 62 7.38 -13.90 -8.86
CA ASP A 62 8.25 -13.96 -7.69
C ASP A 62 7.48 -13.50 -6.44
N ILE A 63 6.85 -14.48 -5.79
CA ILE A 63 6.08 -14.28 -4.55
C ILE A 63 7.00 -13.76 -3.43
N THR A 64 8.24 -14.25 -3.34
CA THR A 64 9.18 -13.87 -2.27
C THR A 64 9.53 -12.38 -2.35
N SER A 65 9.84 -11.88 -3.54
CA SER A 65 10.09 -10.45 -3.73
C SER A 65 8.85 -9.60 -3.49
N PHE A 66 7.66 -10.09 -3.85
CA PHE A 66 6.42 -9.38 -3.58
C PHE A 66 6.10 -9.30 -2.08
N LYS A 67 6.27 -10.39 -1.33
CA LYS A 67 6.13 -10.40 0.13
C LYS A 67 7.07 -9.39 0.79
N ARG A 68 8.34 -9.38 0.39
CA ARG A 68 9.33 -8.41 0.87
C ARG A 68 8.95 -6.97 0.53
N PHE A 69 8.34 -6.74 -0.63
CA PHE A 69 7.80 -5.44 -1.00
C PHE A 69 6.62 -5.04 -0.09
N MET A 70 5.68 -5.95 0.16
CA MET A 70 4.56 -5.72 1.09
C MET A 70 5.07 -5.36 2.48
N ASP A 71 5.97 -6.17 3.05
CA ASP A 71 6.57 -5.91 4.36
C ASP A 71 7.17 -4.51 4.45
N LYS A 72 8.05 -4.17 3.50
CA LYS A 72 8.72 -2.87 3.48
C LYS A 72 7.76 -1.71 3.27
N SER A 73 6.77 -1.88 2.39
CA SER A 73 5.81 -0.82 2.08
C SER A 73 4.85 -0.56 3.26
N MET A 74 4.32 -1.60 3.89
CA MET A 74 3.48 -1.49 5.08
C MET A 74 4.23 -0.87 6.26
N LEU A 75 5.50 -1.26 6.49
CA LEU A 75 6.34 -0.66 7.54
C LEU A 75 6.69 0.81 7.27
N SER A 76 6.81 1.17 5.99
CA SER A 76 7.12 2.55 5.60
C SER A 76 5.90 3.45 5.57
N HIS A 77 4.70 2.87 5.60
CA HIS A 77 3.45 3.61 5.55
C HIS A 77 3.20 4.36 6.86
N LYS A 78 2.80 5.63 6.73
CA LYS A 78 2.69 6.60 7.84
C LYS A 78 1.41 7.41 7.79
N SER A 79 0.44 7.05 6.95
CA SER A 79 -0.84 7.75 6.94
C SER A 79 -1.50 7.65 8.31
N HIS A 80 -1.91 8.80 8.83
CA HIS A 80 -2.73 8.84 10.03
C HIS A 80 -4.15 8.34 9.75
N VAL A 81 -4.59 8.34 8.49
CA VAL A 81 -5.94 7.94 8.08
C VAL A 81 -5.84 6.91 6.97
N LEU A 82 -5.30 5.73 7.27
CA LEU A 82 -5.43 4.60 6.36
C LEU A 82 -6.90 4.19 6.36
N GLU A 83 -7.66 4.58 5.35
CA GLU A 83 -9.09 4.31 5.23
C GLU A 83 -9.34 2.84 4.90
N SER A 84 -8.66 2.34 3.86
CA SER A 84 -8.85 0.97 3.38
C SER A 84 -7.56 0.27 3.02
N ILE A 85 -7.57 -1.05 3.20
CA ILE A 85 -6.56 -1.95 2.64
C ILE A 85 -7.24 -3.08 1.89
N TYR A 86 -6.81 -3.25 0.64
CA TYR A 86 -7.25 -4.31 -0.25
C TYR A 86 -6.11 -5.29 -0.48
N VAL A 87 -6.35 -6.57 -0.25
CA VAL A 87 -5.37 -7.62 -0.47
C VAL A 87 -5.99 -8.78 -1.26
N LYS A 88 -5.55 -8.96 -2.50
CA LYS A 88 -5.89 -10.13 -3.32
C LYS A 88 -4.83 -11.21 -3.16
N LEU A 89 -5.24 -12.34 -2.60
CA LEU A 89 -4.42 -13.48 -2.24
C LEU A 89 -4.64 -14.64 -3.19
N ASP A 90 -3.58 -15.41 -3.30
CA ASP A 90 -3.43 -16.59 -4.13
C ASP A 90 -3.27 -17.82 -3.21
N TRP A 91 -2.06 -18.38 -3.03
CA TRP A 91 -1.78 -19.55 -2.17
C TRP A 91 -1.27 -19.19 -0.77
N THR A 92 -1.18 -17.91 -0.42
CA THR A 92 -0.52 -17.49 0.84
C THR A 92 -1.39 -17.79 2.05
N ARG A 93 -1.01 -18.83 2.80
CA ARG A 93 -1.75 -19.33 3.98
C ARG A 93 -1.75 -18.41 5.20
N ASN A 94 -0.85 -17.41 5.27
CA ASN A 94 -0.67 -16.64 6.49
C ASN A 94 -0.42 -15.14 6.20
N ILE A 95 -1.50 -14.37 6.24
CA ILE A 95 -1.47 -12.90 6.21
C ILE A 95 -1.45 -12.27 7.60
N GLY A 96 -1.54 -13.09 8.66
CA GLY A 96 -1.62 -12.62 10.04
C GLY A 96 -0.54 -11.61 10.41
N PRO A 97 0.74 -11.79 10.03
CA PRO A 97 1.79 -10.80 10.28
C PRO A 97 1.52 -9.43 9.64
N TRP A 98 0.98 -9.39 8.41
CA TRP A 98 0.68 -8.15 7.70
C TRP A 98 -0.49 -7.42 8.32
N ILE A 99 -1.55 -8.16 8.63
CA ILE A 99 -2.70 -7.60 9.33
C ILE A 99 -2.27 -7.03 10.68
N ARG A 100 -1.52 -7.78 11.50
CA ARG A 100 -0.99 -7.26 12.77
C ARG A 100 -0.12 -6.02 12.60
N THR A 101 0.70 -5.97 11.55
CA THR A 101 1.55 -4.80 11.26
C THR A 101 0.67 -3.58 10.95
N VAL A 102 -0.30 -3.73 10.06
CA VAL A 102 -1.25 -2.65 9.69
C VAL A 102 -2.05 -2.19 10.92
N PHE A 103 -2.58 -3.11 11.73
CA PHE A 103 -3.28 -2.75 12.97
C PHE A 103 -2.36 -2.00 13.93
N ARG A 104 -1.15 -2.49 14.18
CA ARG A 104 -0.22 -1.81 15.09
C ARG A 104 0.02 -0.36 14.68
N HIS A 105 0.19 -0.11 13.38
CA HIS A 105 0.47 1.23 12.85
C HIS A 105 -0.78 2.09 12.64
N HIS A 106 -1.95 1.50 12.39
CA HIS A 106 -3.14 2.22 11.90
C HIS A 106 -4.46 1.88 12.62
N HIS A 107 -4.46 1.13 13.73
CA HIS A 107 -5.68 0.64 14.42
C HIS A 107 -6.72 1.71 14.75
N ARG A 108 -6.34 2.99 14.91
CA ARG A 108 -7.30 4.05 15.29
C ARG A 108 -8.12 4.58 14.12
N HIS A 109 -7.65 4.40 12.89
CA HIS A 109 -8.25 5.05 11.73
C HIS A 109 -8.52 4.10 10.57
N LEU A 110 -8.12 2.83 10.69
CA LEU A 110 -8.47 1.79 9.74
C LEU A 110 -9.97 1.53 9.75
N ARG A 111 -10.61 1.76 8.61
CA ARG A 111 -12.08 1.62 8.45
C ARG A 111 -12.45 0.36 7.69
N GLU A 112 -11.62 -0.05 6.75
CA GLU A 112 -11.99 -1.13 5.84
C GLU A 112 -10.81 -2.05 5.55
N ILE A 113 -11.06 -3.36 5.64
CA ILE A 113 -10.16 -4.40 5.16
C ILE A 113 -10.94 -5.28 4.20
N GLU A 114 -10.49 -5.33 2.95
CA GLU A 114 -10.99 -6.26 1.96
C GLU A 114 -9.91 -7.29 1.64
N ILE A 115 -10.24 -8.57 1.85
CA ILE A 115 -9.36 -9.69 1.54
C ILE A 115 -10.07 -10.63 0.57
N VAL A 116 -9.56 -10.66 -0.66
CA VAL A 116 -10.04 -11.54 -1.73
C VAL A 116 -9.12 -12.75 -1.81
N SER A 117 -9.65 -13.96 -1.72
CA SER A 117 -8.85 -15.20 -1.78
C SER A 117 -9.37 -16.10 -2.87
N VAL A 118 -8.57 -16.31 -3.92
CA VAL A 118 -8.96 -17.20 -5.03
C VAL A 118 -8.76 -18.69 -4.73
N ALA A 119 -8.21 -19.03 -3.56
CA ALA A 119 -7.98 -20.41 -3.15
C ALA A 119 -9.17 -20.94 -2.32
N TYR A 120 -10.04 -21.70 -2.98
CA TYR A 120 -11.27 -22.27 -2.42
C TYR A 120 -11.08 -23.31 -1.30
N LEU A 121 -9.85 -23.77 -1.02
CA LEU A 121 -9.59 -24.94 -0.16
C LEU A 121 -8.87 -24.64 1.17
N PHE A 122 -8.60 -23.38 1.52
CA PHE A 122 -7.83 -23.06 2.73
C PHE A 122 -8.56 -22.10 3.68
N GLN A 123 -8.59 -22.42 4.97
CA GLN A 123 -9.04 -21.51 6.01
C GLN A 123 -8.03 -20.38 6.19
N LEU A 124 -8.42 -19.17 5.80
CA LEU A 124 -7.68 -17.96 6.12
C LEU A 124 -7.73 -17.74 7.64
N VAL A 125 -6.60 -17.89 8.33
CA VAL A 125 -6.53 -17.59 9.77
C VAL A 125 -6.39 -16.08 9.95
N LEU A 126 -7.49 -15.45 10.32
CA LEU A 126 -7.55 -14.03 10.63
C LEU A 126 -7.11 -13.79 12.09
N PRO A 127 -6.23 -12.82 12.35
CA PRO A 127 -5.87 -12.43 13.71
C PRO A 127 -7.08 -11.86 14.47
N HIS A 128 -7.18 -12.13 15.78
CA HIS A 128 -8.29 -11.72 16.64
C HIS A 128 -8.51 -10.20 16.66
N GLU A 129 -7.45 -9.43 16.43
CA GLU A 129 -7.42 -7.96 16.37
C GLU A 129 -8.38 -7.37 15.32
N LEU A 130 -8.73 -8.13 14.28
CA LEU A 130 -9.75 -7.73 13.31
C LEU A 130 -11.14 -7.66 13.94
N PHE A 131 -11.43 -8.55 14.88
CA PHE A 131 -12.75 -8.70 15.50
C PHE A 131 -12.96 -7.76 16.70
N THR A 132 -11.90 -7.10 17.18
CA THR A 132 -11.99 -6.14 18.29
C THR A 132 -12.16 -4.69 17.82
N CYS A 133 -11.98 -4.42 16.53
CA CYS A 133 -12.08 -3.08 15.97
C CYS A 133 -13.54 -2.73 15.59
N LYS A 134 -14.17 -1.83 16.33
CA LYS A 134 -15.58 -1.46 16.13
C LYS A 134 -15.86 -0.68 14.85
N THR A 135 -14.85 0.01 14.31
CA THR A 135 -14.97 0.83 13.09
C THR A 135 -14.60 0.07 11.83
N LEU A 136 -14.13 -1.16 11.98
CA LEU A 136 -13.61 -1.95 10.88
C LEU A 136 -14.74 -2.73 10.20
N VAL A 137 -14.85 -2.55 8.89
CA VAL A 137 -15.63 -3.42 8.02
C VAL A 137 -14.68 -4.45 7.38
N TYR A 138 -15.02 -5.72 7.50
CA TYR A 138 -14.28 -6.82 6.91
C TYR A 138 -15.08 -7.48 5.79
N HIS A 139 -14.49 -7.54 4.61
CA HIS A 139 -15.05 -8.25 3.46
C HIS A 139 -14.15 -9.44 3.08
N HIS A 140 -14.75 -10.63 3.04
CA HIS A 140 -14.14 -11.84 2.47
C HIS A 140 -14.90 -12.24 1.21
N THR A 141 -14.22 -12.31 0.08
CA THR A 141 -14.78 -12.76 -1.20
C THR A 141 -13.92 -13.86 -1.81
N TYR A 142 -14.59 -14.84 -2.42
CA TYR A 142 -14.00 -16.01 -3.08
C TYR A 142 -13.73 -15.74 -4.56
#